data_AF-A0A4C1U925-F1
#
_entry.id   AF-A0A4C1U925-F1
#
_cell.length_a   1.000
_cell.length_b   1.000
_cell.length_c   1.000
_cell.angle_alpha   90.00
_cell.angle_beta   90.00
_cell.angle_gamma   90.00
#
_symmetry.space_group_name_H-M   'P 1'
#
loop_
_entity.id
_entity.type
_entity.pdbx_description
1 polymer ?
#
loop_
_entity_poly.entity_id
_entity_poly.type
_entity_poly.pdbx_seq_one_letter_code
_entity_poly.pdbx_strand_id
1 'polypeptide(L)'
;MEDEIEDCIRKKVAWAQLPPTIKRILNDSPKEYEKYVFEFSIKNQLRYRGNLVRSIKKDERKYYEALIQNSIQRLMLFPYHLADMIVKGLRITPFIYYVEVVAFLIELEKSYDTMPNFTAADCLRLLGIGRNEYLELVAKARSLGRRGKAKAIRMLLPKVPLNIPMQPWWRVELGYVLEDDVKPLSQDEKTVIDLLIDRGSQTAGSLDYNVIKTLYRRGLIYLDVPVTAADKVSVPPLKGFVMNRIAGDYFETLLYKIFVSIDEHTTVAELATMLQVECELVKQAVSLYCRLGFARHLCPPPGPRHHSWKDALTVHHHQPYRQITPLTFDPEAHEDALQMEPVLLSDEPSTSKNYVEPSSGQRVAVLFDSTLAAYLMMGNLSPVAADPEIEGEARRYLAAALSLRTAVRTLRPRLRPLDLLRCEALHALGTAARARLLTTKYRVKARPSLAARHRHSTTGGEACDELEFCHALDMLLLCEILFLKNLSSHLPLNDT
;
A
#
# COMPACT_ATOMS: atom_id res chain seq x y z
N MET A 1 15.50 -23.79 0.61
CA MET A 1 15.10 -25.03 1.34
C MET A 1 13.78 -24.82 2.08
N GLU A 2 13.65 -23.82 2.95
CA GLU A 2 12.32 -23.43 3.50
C GLU A 2 11.36 -23.00 2.39
N ASP A 3 11.83 -22.23 1.39
CA ASP A 3 11.01 -21.79 0.25
C ASP A 3 10.35 -22.95 -0.53
N GLU A 4 11.03 -24.10 -0.64
CA GLU A 4 10.48 -25.28 -1.34
C GLU A 4 9.35 -25.94 -0.54
N ILE A 5 9.46 -25.94 0.80
CA ILE A 5 8.40 -26.40 1.70
C ILE A 5 7.21 -25.45 1.59
N GLU A 6 7.47 -24.14 1.67
CA GLU A 6 6.43 -23.11 1.51
C GLU A 6 5.71 -23.22 0.16
N ASP A 7 6.43 -23.49 -0.93
CA ASP A 7 5.84 -23.69 -2.25
C ASP A 7 4.95 -24.93 -2.33
N CYS A 8 5.34 -26.03 -1.66
CA CYS A 8 4.47 -27.19 -1.53
C CYS A 8 3.18 -26.85 -0.76
N ILE A 9 3.28 -26.02 0.30
CA ILE A 9 2.13 -25.57 1.08
C ILE A 9 1.22 -24.66 0.24
N ARG A 10 1.78 -23.69 -0.51
CA ARG A 10 1.05 -22.81 -1.44
C ARG A 10 0.31 -23.62 -2.50
N LYS A 11 0.94 -24.66 -3.04
CA LYS A 11 0.35 -25.61 -4.01
C LYS A 11 -0.59 -26.63 -3.37
N LYS A 12 -0.79 -26.59 -2.05
CA LYS A 12 -1.70 -27.45 -1.29
C LYS A 12 -1.36 -28.94 -1.43
N VAL A 13 -0.07 -29.25 -1.54
CA VAL A 13 0.42 -30.63 -1.65
C VAL A 13 0.31 -31.32 -0.29
N ALA A 14 -0.50 -32.38 -0.20
CA ALA A 14 -0.62 -33.14 1.05
C ALA A 14 0.64 -33.97 1.33
N TRP A 15 0.88 -34.34 2.59
CA TRP A 15 2.04 -35.13 3.02
C TRP A 15 2.32 -36.35 2.14
N ALA A 16 1.27 -37.10 1.78
CA ALA A 16 1.40 -38.30 0.94
C ALA A 16 2.08 -38.01 -0.40
N GLN A 17 1.79 -36.86 -1.00
CA GLN A 17 2.23 -36.43 -2.32
C GLN A 17 3.50 -35.56 -2.30
N LEU A 18 4.08 -35.31 -1.11
CA LEU A 18 5.30 -34.51 -1.02
C LEU A 18 6.49 -35.20 -1.71
N PRO A 19 7.37 -34.43 -2.38
CA PRO A 19 8.61 -34.95 -2.95
C PRO A 19 9.47 -35.66 -1.91
N PRO A 20 10.17 -36.76 -2.27
CA PRO A 20 11.04 -37.50 -1.34
C PRO A 20 12.20 -36.67 -0.78
N THR A 21 12.62 -35.62 -1.48
CA THR A 21 13.61 -34.64 -1.02
C THR A 21 13.07 -33.84 0.17
N ILE A 22 11.83 -33.34 0.04
CA ILE A 22 11.15 -32.55 1.07
C ILE A 22 10.81 -33.40 2.29
N LYS A 23 10.37 -34.65 2.08
CA LYS A 23 10.13 -35.58 3.19
C LYS A 23 11.40 -35.83 4.02
N ARG A 24 12.54 -36.05 3.35
CA ARG A 24 13.84 -36.19 4.02
C ARG A 24 14.25 -34.94 4.81
N ILE A 25 14.02 -33.74 4.28
CA ILE A 25 14.28 -32.48 5.00
C ILE A 25 13.43 -32.39 6.28
N LEU A 26 12.20 -32.90 6.23
CA LEU A 26 11.28 -32.94 7.37
C LEU A 26 11.48 -34.18 8.25
N ASN A 27 12.64 -34.85 8.17
CA ASN A 27 12.97 -36.08 8.89
C ASN A 27 11.92 -37.19 8.73
N ASP A 28 11.30 -37.27 7.55
CA ASP A 28 10.20 -38.17 7.22
C ASP A 28 9.05 -38.14 8.24
N SER A 29 8.87 -37.01 8.94
CA SER A 29 7.87 -36.81 9.97
C SER A 29 6.65 -36.04 9.44
N PRO A 30 5.48 -36.69 9.33
CA PRO A 30 4.24 -36.01 8.96
C PRO A 30 3.91 -34.88 9.95
N LYS A 31 4.18 -35.08 11.24
CA LYS A 31 3.91 -34.09 12.29
C LYS A 31 4.72 -32.82 12.12
N GLU A 32 5.97 -32.93 11.65
CA GLU A 32 6.79 -31.74 11.39
C GLU A 32 6.22 -30.95 10.22
N TYR A 33 5.77 -31.63 9.16
CA TYR A 33 5.08 -30.95 8.06
C TYR A 33 3.79 -30.26 8.52
N GLU A 34 2.98 -30.92 9.35
CA GLU A 34 1.77 -30.32 9.90
C GLU A 34 2.06 -29.05 10.71
N LYS A 35 3.16 -29.03 11.47
CA LYS A 35 3.64 -27.86 12.20
C LYS A 35 4.04 -26.74 11.24
N TYR A 36 4.83 -27.03 10.21
CA TYR A 36 5.20 -26.06 9.17
C TYR A 36 3.97 -25.50 8.44
N VAL A 37 3.00 -26.34 8.07
CA VAL A 37 1.75 -25.90 7.45
C VAL A 37 0.99 -24.96 8.38
N PHE A 38 0.88 -25.28 9.67
CA PHE A 38 0.20 -24.42 10.64
C PHE A 38 0.91 -23.07 10.79
N GLU A 39 2.23 -23.07 11.04
CA GLU A 39 3.02 -21.85 11.19
C GLU A 39 2.98 -20.97 9.93
N PHE A 40 3.13 -21.58 8.75
CA PHE A 40 2.99 -20.90 7.47
C PHE A 40 1.59 -20.30 7.29
N SER A 41 0.54 -21.04 7.66
CA SER A 41 -0.84 -20.58 7.53
C SER A 41 -1.16 -19.42 8.45
N ILE A 42 -0.58 -19.38 9.66
CA ILE A 42 -0.73 -18.28 10.61
C ILE A 42 0.06 -17.05 10.13
N LYS A 43 1.33 -17.23 9.74
CA LYS A 43 2.22 -16.17 9.27
C LYS A 43 1.69 -15.46 8.01
N ASN A 44 1.09 -16.22 7.10
CA ASN A 44 0.53 -15.70 5.85
C ASN A 44 -0.98 -15.43 5.92
N GLN A 45 -1.57 -15.47 7.11
CA GLN A 45 -3.00 -15.20 7.35
C GLN A 45 -3.93 -15.96 6.38
N LEU A 46 -3.69 -17.26 6.20
CA LEU A 46 -4.45 -18.06 5.22
C LEU A 46 -5.89 -18.29 5.68
N ARG A 47 -6.80 -18.42 4.72
CA ARG A 47 -8.17 -18.85 4.98
C ARG A 47 -8.17 -20.32 5.42
N TYR A 48 -8.94 -20.67 6.44
CA TYR A 48 -9.05 -22.05 6.92
C TYR A 48 -9.59 -23.00 5.84
N ARG A 49 -10.72 -22.62 5.23
CA ARG A 49 -11.35 -23.38 4.15
C ARG A 49 -10.54 -23.26 2.86
N GLY A 50 -10.31 -24.40 2.21
CA GLY A 50 -9.56 -24.47 0.95
C GLY A 50 -8.04 -24.55 1.10
N ASN A 51 -7.51 -24.61 2.33
CA ASN A 51 -6.08 -24.79 2.61
C ASN A 51 -5.82 -26.02 3.50
N LEU A 52 -4.55 -26.47 3.52
CA LEU A 52 -4.11 -27.67 4.24
C LEU A 52 -4.34 -27.59 5.77
N VAL A 53 -4.41 -26.38 6.35
CA VAL A 53 -4.61 -26.22 7.79
C VAL A 53 -5.90 -26.87 8.30
N ARG A 54 -6.92 -27.02 7.44
CA ARG A 54 -8.18 -27.70 7.77
C ARG A 54 -8.02 -29.17 8.15
N SER A 55 -7.05 -29.88 7.57
CA SER A 55 -6.80 -31.28 7.95
C SER A 55 -6.04 -31.40 9.27
N ILE A 56 -5.39 -30.32 9.73
CA ILE A 56 -4.47 -30.31 10.86
C ILE A 56 -5.16 -29.78 12.12
N LYS A 57 -5.83 -28.63 12.01
CA LYS A 57 -6.67 -28.06 13.06
C LYS A 57 -8.12 -28.33 12.68
N LYS A 58 -8.84 -29.08 13.52
CA LYS A 58 -10.26 -29.40 13.27
C LYS A 58 -11.22 -28.27 13.64
N ASP A 59 -10.80 -27.42 14.57
CA ASP A 59 -11.58 -26.31 15.11
C ASP A 59 -11.25 -25.02 14.36
N GLU A 60 -12.17 -24.63 13.46
CA GLU A 60 -12.06 -23.42 12.63
C GLU A 60 -11.99 -22.16 13.50
N ARG A 61 -12.77 -22.10 14.59
CA ARG A 61 -12.81 -20.94 15.48
C ARG A 61 -11.46 -20.75 16.19
N LYS A 62 -10.94 -21.81 16.80
CA LYS A 62 -9.63 -21.77 17.49
C LYS A 62 -8.47 -21.45 16.54
N TYR A 63 -8.57 -21.87 15.28
CA TYR A 63 -7.60 -21.48 14.27
C TYR A 63 -7.58 -19.96 14.07
N TYR A 64 -8.74 -19.33 13.87
CA TYR A 64 -8.81 -17.88 13.70
C TYR A 64 -8.46 -17.10 14.97
N GLU A 65 -8.79 -17.62 16.15
CA GLU A 65 -8.33 -17.05 17.43
C GLU A 65 -6.80 -17.04 17.52
N ALA A 66 -6.14 -18.16 17.20
CA ALA A 66 -4.68 -18.25 17.16
C ALA A 66 -4.07 -17.34 16.08
N LEU A 67 -4.70 -17.23 14.91
CA LEU A 67 -4.27 -16.35 13.82
C LEU A 67 -4.28 -14.89 14.26
N ILE A 68 -5.37 -14.44 14.90
CA ILE A 68 -5.49 -13.05 15.37
C ILE A 68 -4.50 -12.77 16.49
N GLN A 69 -4.37 -13.68 17.47
CA GLN A 69 -3.41 -13.51 18.55
C GLN A 69 -1.97 -13.40 18.02
N ASN A 70 -1.59 -14.25 17.05
CA ASN A 70 -0.27 -14.16 16.44
C ASN A 70 -0.08 -12.86 15.64
N SER A 71 -1.11 -12.45 14.90
CA SER A 71 -1.10 -11.20 14.11
C SER A 71 -0.88 -9.99 15.01
N ILE A 72 -1.56 -9.92 16.17
CA ILE A 72 -1.38 -8.85 17.17
C ILE A 72 0.06 -8.86 17.72
N GLN A 73 0.57 -10.04 18.12
CA GLN A 73 1.92 -10.17 18.69
C GLN A 73 3.02 -9.76 17.71
N ARG A 74 2.79 -9.96 16.41
CA ARG A 74 3.71 -9.59 15.32
C ARG A 74 3.42 -8.21 14.71
N LEU A 75 2.45 -7.47 15.24
CA LEU A 75 2.04 -6.14 14.75
C LEU A 75 1.60 -6.16 13.27
N MET A 76 1.09 -7.30 12.80
CA MET A 76 0.62 -7.48 11.43
C MET A 76 -0.64 -6.66 11.17
N LEU A 77 -0.87 -6.33 9.91
CA LEU A 77 -2.09 -5.69 9.46
C LEU A 77 -3.31 -6.57 9.78
N PHE A 78 -4.45 -5.96 10.09
CA PHE A 78 -5.71 -6.68 10.19
C PHE A 78 -5.99 -7.41 8.86
N PRO A 79 -6.26 -8.74 8.89
CA PRO A 79 -6.51 -9.52 7.68
C PRO A 79 -7.91 -9.25 7.10
N TYR A 80 -8.04 -8.16 6.34
CA TYR A 80 -9.32 -7.74 5.76
C TYR A 80 -9.97 -8.80 4.87
N HIS A 81 -9.19 -9.64 4.19
CA HIS A 81 -9.68 -10.77 3.38
C HIS A 81 -10.29 -11.90 4.21
N LEU A 82 -10.12 -11.87 5.53
CA LEU A 82 -10.73 -12.78 6.51
C LEU A 82 -11.77 -12.08 7.39
N ALA A 83 -12.17 -10.84 7.07
CA ALA A 83 -13.12 -10.08 7.87
C ALA A 83 -14.47 -10.81 8.03
N ASP A 84 -14.92 -11.54 7.01
CA ASP A 84 -16.11 -12.39 7.09
C ASP A 84 -16.01 -13.44 8.20
N MET A 85 -14.84 -14.03 8.42
CA MET A 85 -14.63 -15.05 9.45
C MET A 85 -14.35 -14.44 10.82
N ILE A 86 -13.64 -13.31 10.87
CA ILE A 86 -13.19 -12.70 12.13
C ILE A 86 -14.29 -11.82 12.73
N VAL A 87 -14.92 -10.97 11.93
CA VAL A 87 -15.98 -10.07 12.42
C VAL A 87 -17.24 -10.88 12.71
N LYS A 88 -17.66 -11.80 11.81
CA LYS A 88 -18.86 -12.61 12.03
C LYS A 88 -18.60 -13.80 12.97
N GLY A 89 -17.41 -14.41 12.95
CA GLY A 89 -17.13 -15.61 13.76
C GLY A 89 -16.58 -15.32 15.15
N LEU A 90 -15.74 -14.28 15.30
CA LEU A 90 -15.09 -13.95 16.58
C LEU A 90 -15.60 -12.64 17.21
N ARG A 91 -16.42 -11.86 16.49
CA ARG A 91 -16.87 -10.52 16.92
C ARG A 91 -15.70 -9.54 17.14
N ILE A 92 -14.62 -9.70 16.38
CA ILE A 92 -13.47 -8.81 16.42
C ILE A 92 -13.53 -7.91 15.19
N THR A 93 -13.87 -6.64 15.38
CA THR A 93 -13.80 -5.63 14.31
C THR A 93 -12.36 -5.18 14.08
N PRO A 94 -12.03 -4.58 12.92
CA PRO A 94 -10.71 -3.96 12.72
C PRO A 94 -10.36 -2.97 13.83
N PHE A 95 -11.35 -2.19 14.31
CA PHE A 95 -11.16 -1.27 15.42
C PHE A 95 -10.72 -1.99 16.70
N ILE A 96 -11.45 -3.03 17.12
CA ILE A 96 -11.09 -3.83 18.31
C ILE A 96 -9.70 -4.45 18.15
N TYR A 97 -9.39 -4.98 16.97
CA TYR A 97 -8.07 -5.53 16.67
C TYR A 97 -6.96 -4.51 16.90
N TYR A 98 -7.07 -3.30 16.35
CA TYR A 98 -6.03 -2.28 16.50
C TYR A 98 -5.95 -1.70 17.91
N VAL A 99 -7.05 -1.65 18.66
CA VAL A 99 -7.01 -1.33 20.10
C VAL A 99 -6.11 -2.34 20.84
N GLU A 100 -6.25 -3.64 20.53
CA GLU A 100 -5.41 -4.68 21.14
C GLU A 100 -3.95 -4.61 20.66
N VAL A 101 -3.69 -4.28 19.38
CA VAL A 101 -2.33 -4.04 18.87
C VAL A 101 -1.64 -2.91 19.64
N VAL A 102 -2.31 -1.76 19.80
CA VAL A 102 -1.73 -0.62 20.53
C VAL A 102 -1.59 -0.94 22.01
N ALA A 103 -2.58 -1.59 22.63
CA ALA A 103 -2.50 -2.01 24.02
C ALA A 103 -1.28 -2.93 24.27
N PHE A 104 -1.09 -3.94 23.41
CA PHE A 104 0.06 -4.84 23.47
C PHE A 104 1.39 -4.09 23.30
N LEU A 105 1.46 -3.13 22.39
CA LEU A 105 2.68 -2.34 22.17
C LEU A 105 3.06 -1.49 23.40
N ILE A 106 2.07 -0.86 24.04
CA ILE A 106 2.23 -0.09 25.29
C ILE A 106 2.61 -1.02 26.44
N GLU A 107 1.96 -2.17 26.57
CA GLU A 107 2.23 -3.17 27.61
C GLU A 107 3.69 -3.65 27.57
N LEU A 108 4.24 -3.83 26.36
CA LEU A 108 5.63 -4.21 26.13
C LEU A 108 6.62 -3.02 26.09
N GLU A 109 6.12 -1.79 26.19
CA GLU A 109 6.92 -0.55 26.08
C GLU A 109 7.82 -0.50 24.83
N LYS A 110 7.35 -1.07 23.72
CA LYS A 110 8.07 -1.06 22.44
C LYS A 110 7.95 0.30 21.75
N SER A 111 8.92 0.64 20.90
CA SER A 111 8.82 1.84 20.06
C SER A 111 7.66 1.70 19.07
N TYR A 112 6.95 2.81 18.83
CA TYR A 112 5.95 2.91 17.75
C TYR A 112 6.53 2.52 16.38
N ASP A 113 7.81 2.82 16.17
CA ASP A 113 8.52 2.58 14.90
C ASP A 113 8.75 1.08 14.61
N THR A 114 8.42 0.19 15.56
CA THR A 114 8.40 -1.26 15.32
C THR A 114 7.16 -1.74 14.56
N MET A 115 6.14 -0.89 14.45
CA MET A 115 4.91 -1.20 13.72
C MET A 115 5.14 -1.05 12.20
N PRO A 116 4.72 -2.05 11.38
CA PRO A 116 4.66 -1.93 9.93
C PRO A 116 3.94 -0.66 9.46
N ASN A 117 4.35 -0.06 8.35
CA ASN A 117 3.81 1.21 7.87
C ASN A 117 2.32 1.14 7.57
N PHE A 118 1.87 0.07 6.91
CA PHE A 118 0.46 -0.10 6.58
C PHE A 118 -0.39 -0.42 7.81
N THR A 119 0.19 -1.11 8.82
CA THR A 119 -0.45 -1.29 10.13
C THR A 119 -0.60 0.06 10.85
N ALA A 120 0.47 0.86 10.91
CA ALA A 120 0.45 2.19 11.50
C ALA A 120 -0.54 3.13 10.78
N ALA A 121 -0.62 3.02 9.45
CA ALA A 121 -1.59 3.77 8.66
C ALA A 121 -3.03 3.48 9.05
N ASP A 122 -3.33 2.21 9.24
CA ASP A 122 -4.68 1.79 9.56
C ASP A 122 -5.04 2.05 11.03
N CYS A 123 -4.07 1.90 11.94
CA CYS A 123 -4.16 2.36 13.32
C CYS A 123 -4.52 3.84 13.39
N LEU A 124 -3.80 4.70 12.67
CA LEU A 124 -4.08 6.13 12.62
C LEU A 124 -5.48 6.41 12.07
N ARG A 125 -5.85 5.74 10.97
CA ARG A 125 -7.18 5.90 10.33
C ARG A 125 -8.34 5.54 11.25
N LEU A 126 -8.20 4.47 12.05
CA LEU A 126 -9.28 3.93 12.88
C LEU A 126 -9.30 4.48 14.31
N LEU A 127 -8.12 4.65 14.91
CA LEU A 127 -7.97 5.04 16.31
C LEU A 127 -7.61 6.53 16.47
N GLY A 128 -7.01 7.15 15.46
CA GLY A 128 -6.42 8.48 15.59
C GLY A 128 -5.12 8.50 16.38
N ILE A 129 -4.45 7.34 16.52
CA ILE A 129 -3.21 7.22 17.27
C ILE A 129 -2.06 7.15 16.27
N GLY A 130 -1.33 8.25 16.13
CA GLY A 130 -0.03 8.30 15.48
C GLY A 130 1.10 8.14 16.50
N ARG A 131 2.32 8.46 16.07
CA ARG A 131 3.53 8.35 16.90
C ARG A 131 3.46 9.22 18.16
N ASN A 132 3.01 10.47 18.01
CA ASN A 132 2.97 11.43 19.11
C ASN A 132 1.90 11.05 20.14
N GLU A 133 0.71 10.71 19.67
CA GLU A 133 -0.39 10.25 20.51
C GLU A 133 -0.02 8.96 21.25
N TYR A 134 0.72 8.06 20.58
CA TYR A 134 1.27 6.85 21.22
C TYR A 134 2.25 7.19 22.35
N LEU A 135 3.20 8.12 22.12
CA LEU A 135 4.17 8.51 23.15
C LEU A 135 3.48 9.11 24.38
N GLU A 136 2.44 9.92 24.19
CA GLU A 136 1.60 10.41 25.29
C GLU A 136 0.90 9.28 26.04
N LEU A 137 0.35 8.30 25.33
CA LEU A 137 -0.30 7.13 25.94
C LEU A 137 0.70 6.29 26.73
N VAL A 138 1.93 6.09 26.24
CA VAL A 138 3.00 5.39 26.97
C VAL A 138 3.38 6.16 28.23
N ALA A 139 3.53 7.49 28.15
CA ALA A 139 3.81 8.33 29.31
C ALA A 139 2.70 8.21 30.38
N LYS A 140 1.43 8.28 29.97
CA LYS A 140 0.27 8.06 30.84
C LYS A 140 0.23 6.62 31.39
N ALA A 141 0.63 5.63 30.61
CA ALA A 141 0.63 4.24 31.04
C ALA A 141 1.74 3.91 32.06
N ARG A 142 2.86 4.63 32.02
CA ARG A 142 3.95 4.49 33.00
C ARG A 142 3.59 4.99 34.38
N SER A 143 2.69 5.97 34.49
CA SER A 143 2.19 6.44 35.79
C SER A 143 1.15 5.50 36.41
N LEU A 144 0.66 4.51 35.67
CA LEU A 144 -0.27 3.50 36.18
C LEU A 144 0.45 2.50 37.09
N GLY A 145 -0.22 2.14 38.19
CA GLY A 145 0.27 1.09 39.10
C GLY A 145 0.42 -0.27 38.41
N ARG A 146 1.32 -1.12 38.93
CA ARG A 146 1.61 -2.45 38.35
C ARG A 146 0.42 -3.41 38.35
N ARG A 147 -0.50 -3.29 39.32
CA ARG A 147 -1.70 -4.14 39.40
C ARG A 147 -2.77 -3.64 38.44
N GLY A 148 -3.20 -4.50 37.52
CA GLY A 148 -4.26 -4.16 36.56
C GLY A 148 -3.81 -3.24 35.42
N LYS A 149 -2.50 -3.10 35.18
CA LYS A 149 -1.92 -2.25 34.11
C LYS A 149 -2.59 -2.50 32.75
N ALA A 150 -2.77 -3.76 32.36
CA ALA A 150 -3.44 -4.14 31.11
C ALA A 150 -4.88 -3.61 30.97
N LYS A 151 -5.67 -3.68 32.04
CA LYS A 151 -7.04 -3.14 32.07
C LYS A 151 -7.01 -1.61 32.02
N ALA A 152 -6.09 -1.00 32.76
CA ALA A 152 -5.96 0.45 32.81
C ALA A 152 -5.48 1.05 31.47
N ILE A 153 -4.56 0.38 30.77
CA ILE A 153 -4.15 0.76 29.41
C ILE A 153 -5.35 0.75 28.46
N ARG A 154 -6.17 -0.32 28.46
CA ARG A 154 -7.38 -0.39 27.62
C ARG A 154 -8.39 0.71 27.94
N MET A 155 -8.42 1.23 29.17
CA MET A 155 -9.27 2.37 29.52
C MET A 155 -8.76 3.71 28.99
N LEU A 156 -7.47 3.83 28.66
CA LEU A 156 -6.88 5.01 28.03
C LEU A 156 -7.14 5.06 26.52
N LEU A 157 -7.42 3.91 25.90
CA LEU A 157 -7.60 3.81 24.46
C LEU A 157 -9.01 4.21 24.01
N PRO A 158 -9.18 4.64 22.75
CA PRO A 158 -10.49 4.97 22.20
C PRO A 158 -11.49 3.82 22.37
N LYS A 159 -12.74 4.16 22.66
CA LYS A 159 -13.85 3.18 22.80
C LYS A 159 -14.69 3.01 21.54
N VAL A 160 -14.58 3.96 20.62
CA VAL A 160 -15.29 3.98 19.34
C VAL A 160 -14.33 4.39 18.23
N PRO A 161 -14.49 3.85 17.01
CA PRO A 161 -13.64 4.24 15.89
C PRO A 161 -13.86 5.71 15.50
N LEU A 162 -12.83 6.30 14.89
CA LEU A 162 -12.97 7.57 14.18
C LEU A 162 -13.92 7.44 12.99
N ASN A 163 -14.41 8.58 12.53
CA ASN A 163 -15.19 8.63 11.29
C ASN A 163 -14.24 8.43 10.10
N ILE A 164 -14.43 7.33 9.39
CA ILE A 164 -13.63 6.99 8.22
C ILE A 164 -14.30 7.52 6.94
N PRO A 165 -13.53 7.77 5.87
CA PRO A 165 -14.01 8.39 4.64
C PRO A 165 -14.67 7.32 3.75
N MET A 166 -15.78 6.77 4.21
CA MET A 166 -16.49 5.71 3.48
C MET A 166 -16.77 6.17 2.06
N GLN A 167 -16.58 5.28 1.08
CA GLN A 167 -16.90 5.58 -0.31
C GLN A 167 -18.24 4.93 -0.69
N PRO A 168 -19.06 5.58 -1.54
CA PRO A 168 -20.37 5.07 -1.96
C PRO A 168 -20.34 3.68 -2.59
N TRP A 169 -19.23 3.31 -3.23
CA TRP A 169 -19.11 2.03 -3.93
C TRP A 169 -18.65 0.88 -3.02
N TRP A 170 -18.29 1.16 -1.76
CA TRP A 170 -17.94 0.12 -0.80
C TRP A 170 -19.15 -0.77 -0.47
N ARG A 171 -18.86 -1.96 0.04
CA ARG A 171 -19.88 -2.92 0.48
C ARG A 171 -20.07 -2.84 1.98
N VAL A 172 -21.32 -2.79 2.39
CA VAL A 172 -21.74 -2.87 3.79
C VAL A 172 -22.06 -4.33 4.08
N GLU A 173 -21.36 -4.90 5.04
CA GLU A 173 -21.53 -6.28 5.51
C GLU A 173 -22.02 -6.30 6.95
N LEU A 174 -22.92 -7.22 7.26
CA LEU A 174 -23.37 -7.44 8.64
C LEU A 174 -22.24 -8.05 9.48
N GLY A 175 -22.02 -7.50 10.68
CA GLY A 175 -21.14 -8.10 11.68
C GLY A 175 -21.85 -9.21 12.47
N TYR A 176 -21.35 -9.49 13.67
CA TYR A 176 -22.02 -10.38 14.62
C TYR A 176 -22.91 -9.57 15.56
N VAL A 177 -24.21 -9.56 15.28
CA VAL A 177 -25.23 -8.78 16.00
C VAL A 177 -25.99 -9.67 16.97
N LEU A 178 -26.08 -9.26 18.24
CA LEU A 178 -26.89 -9.90 19.27
C LEU A 178 -28.20 -9.13 19.51
N GLU A 179 -29.19 -9.76 20.14
CA GLU A 179 -30.46 -9.12 20.50
C GLU A 179 -30.26 -7.85 21.35
N ASP A 180 -29.32 -7.87 22.29
CA ASP A 180 -28.99 -6.71 23.14
C ASP A 180 -28.42 -5.54 22.33
N ASP A 181 -27.78 -5.80 21.19
CA ASP A 181 -27.27 -4.75 20.31
C ASP A 181 -28.40 -4.06 19.54
N VAL A 182 -29.52 -4.76 19.32
CA VAL A 182 -30.67 -4.28 18.52
C VAL A 182 -31.62 -3.40 19.33
N LYS A 183 -31.75 -3.68 20.64
CA LYS A 183 -32.61 -2.91 21.56
C LYS A 183 -32.40 -1.38 21.48
N PRO A 184 -31.17 -0.84 21.52
CA PRO A 184 -30.92 0.60 21.48
C PRO A 184 -30.85 1.20 20.06
N LEU A 185 -31.29 0.49 19.02
CA LEU A 185 -31.25 0.99 17.64
C LEU A 185 -32.51 1.78 17.27
N SER A 186 -32.34 2.80 16.43
CA SER A 186 -33.44 3.51 15.77
C SER A 186 -34.15 2.61 14.76
N GLN A 187 -35.32 3.03 14.29
CA GLN A 187 -36.07 2.27 13.29
C GLN A 187 -35.32 2.18 11.95
N ASP A 188 -34.61 3.25 11.56
CA ASP A 188 -33.81 3.26 10.33
C ASP A 188 -32.59 2.34 10.44
N GLU A 189 -31.92 2.32 11.61
CA GLU A 189 -30.82 1.40 11.90
C GLU A 189 -31.28 -0.07 11.83
N LYS A 190 -32.45 -0.38 12.41
CA LYS A 190 -33.05 -1.73 12.35
C LYS A 190 -33.38 -2.13 10.92
N THR A 191 -33.99 -1.23 10.15
CA THR A 191 -34.35 -1.47 8.75
C THR A 191 -33.13 -1.83 7.90
N VAL A 192 -31.99 -1.17 8.13
CA VAL A 192 -30.72 -1.50 7.44
C VAL A 192 -30.18 -2.86 7.89
N ILE A 193 -30.28 -3.20 9.18
CA ILE A 193 -29.88 -4.54 9.67
C ILE A 193 -30.76 -5.63 9.03
N ASP A 194 -32.08 -5.47 9.04
CA ASP A 194 -33.01 -6.43 8.44
C ASP A 194 -32.71 -6.62 6.95
N LEU A 195 -32.46 -5.52 6.23
CA LEU A 195 -32.05 -5.56 4.83
C LEU A 195 -30.75 -6.37 4.61
N LEU A 196 -29.76 -6.22 5.49
CA LEU A 196 -28.49 -6.96 5.41
C LEU A 196 -28.64 -8.44 5.77
N ILE A 197 -29.59 -8.79 6.65
CA ILE A 197 -29.95 -10.17 6.97
C ILE A 197 -30.64 -10.81 5.76
N ASP A 198 -31.64 -10.14 5.18
CA ASP A 198 -32.49 -10.70 4.13
C ASP A 198 -31.80 -10.77 2.76
N ARG A 199 -31.06 -9.71 2.40
CA ARG A 199 -30.46 -9.55 1.06
C ARG A 199 -28.95 -9.65 1.05
N GLY A 200 -28.33 -9.84 2.21
CA GLY A 200 -26.88 -9.85 2.36
C GLY A 200 -26.25 -8.49 2.06
N SER A 201 -24.99 -8.54 1.64
CA SER A 201 -24.13 -7.38 1.35
C SER A 201 -24.79 -6.30 0.49
N GLN A 202 -24.83 -5.06 0.97
CA GLN A 202 -25.39 -3.91 0.24
C GLN A 202 -24.31 -2.93 -0.21
N THR A 203 -24.58 -2.14 -1.25
CA THR A 203 -23.70 -1.03 -1.64
C THR A 203 -23.93 0.15 -0.70
N ALA A 204 -22.87 0.75 -0.17
CA ALA A 204 -22.97 1.84 0.82
C ALA A 204 -23.78 3.03 0.26
N GLY A 205 -23.53 3.42 -0.99
CA GLY A 205 -24.15 4.54 -1.69
C GLY A 205 -25.66 4.41 -1.92
N SER A 206 -26.24 3.22 -1.73
CA SER A 206 -27.70 3.01 -1.76
C SER A 206 -28.37 3.14 -0.39
N LEU A 207 -27.59 3.26 0.69
CA LEU A 207 -28.08 3.39 2.07
C LEU A 207 -27.87 4.82 2.58
N ASP A 208 -28.58 5.17 3.64
CA ASP A 208 -28.35 6.43 4.36
C ASP A 208 -26.95 6.42 5.00
N TYR A 209 -26.16 7.45 4.68
CA TYR A 209 -24.79 7.62 5.15
C TYR A 209 -24.68 7.70 6.69
N ASN A 210 -25.57 8.44 7.34
CA ASN A 210 -25.55 8.64 8.79
C ASN A 210 -25.94 7.36 9.53
N VAL A 211 -26.87 6.59 8.97
CA VAL A 211 -27.27 5.28 9.51
C VAL A 211 -26.10 4.30 9.44
N ILE A 212 -25.48 4.13 8.26
CA ILE A 212 -24.32 3.22 8.15
C ILE A 212 -23.13 3.70 8.99
N LYS A 213 -22.91 5.01 9.09
CA LYS A 213 -21.84 5.58 9.93
C LYS A 213 -22.06 5.22 11.40
N THR A 214 -23.29 5.31 11.89
CA THR A 214 -23.62 4.98 13.27
C THR A 214 -23.52 3.47 13.53
N LEU A 215 -24.05 2.64 12.63
CA LEU A 215 -23.92 1.18 12.72
C LEU A 215 -22.45 0.72 12.70
N TYR A 216 -21.62 1.35 11.87
CA TYR A 216 -20.18 1.08 11.82
C TYR A 216 -19.48 1.47 13.13
N ARG A 217 -19.81 2.65 13.68
CA ARG A 217 -19.26 3.10 14.98
C ARG A 217 -19.66 2.19 16.14
N ARG A 218 -20.84 1.57 16.08
CA ARG A 218 -21.29 0.55 17.05
C ARG A 218 -20.65 -0.83 16.81
N GLY A 219 -19.93 -1.04 15.70
CA GLY A 219 -19.32 -2.31 15.36
C GLY A 219 -20.29 -3.40 14.87
N LEU A 220 -21.52 -3.00 14.48
CA LEU A 220 -22.57 -3.92 14.02
C LEU A 220 -22.46 -4.26 12.53
N ILE A 221 -21.74 -3.44 11.78
CA ILE A 221 -21.39 -3.67 10.39
C ILE A 221 -19.88 -3.53 10.19
N TYR A 222 -19.36 -4.10 9.12
CA TYR A 222 -18.04 -3.81 8.60
C TYR A 222 -18.11 -3.46 7.12
N LEU A 223 -17.05 -2.84 6.62
CA LEU A 223 -16.99 -2.36 5.24
C LEU A 223 -16.00 -3.21 4.45
N ASP A 224 -16.44 -3.75 3.33
CA ASP A 224 -15.60 -4.36 2.34
C ASP A 224 -15.38 -3.43 1.15
N VAL A 225 -14.18 -3.48 0.57
CA VAL A 225 -13.75 -2.62 -0.53
C VAL A 225 -13.56 -3.53 -1.74
N PRO A 226 -14.61 -3.68 -2.59
CA PRO A 226 -14.63 -4.68 -3.64
C PRO A 226 -13.65 -4.31 -4.75
N VAL A 227 -12.75 -5.23 -5.12
CA VAL A 227 -11.82 -5.04 -6.23
C VAL A 227 -11.89 -6.24 -7.17
N THR A 228 -12.07 -5.97 -8.46
CA THR A 228 -12.10 -6.95 -9.53
C THR A 228 -10.77 -7.01 -10.27
N ALA A 229 -10.57 -8.08 -11.04
CA ALA A 229 -9.36 -8.26 -11.86
C ALA A 229 -9.26 -7.24 -13.01
N ALA A 230 -10.39 -6.67 -13.42
CA ALA A 230 -10.48 -5.70 -14.51
C ALA A 230 -10.32 -4.24 -14.03
N ASP A 231 -10.35 -4.01 -12.72
CA ASP A 231 -10.29 -2.66 -12.17
C ASP A 231 -8.94 -2.01 -12.49
N LYS A 232 -8.98 -0.68 -12.70
CA LYS A 232 -7.82 0.18 -12.81
C LYS A 232 -7.83 1.18 -11.68
N VAL A 233 -6.68 1.39 -11.07
CA VAL A 233 -6.54 2.31 -9.94
C VAL A 233 -5.33 3.20 -10.17
N SER A 234 -5.37 4.40 -9.64
CA SER A 234 -4.22 5.30 -9.63
C SER A 234 -3.75 5.51 -8.20
N VAL A 235 -2.43 5.47 -8.03
CA VAL A 235 -1.79 5.91 -6.79
C VAL A 235 -1.20 7.29 -7.05
N PRO A 236 -1.71 8.35 -6.39
CA PRO A 236 -1.12 9.67 -6.51
C PRO A 236 0.36 9.63 -6.09
N PRO A 237 1.23 10.45 -6.68
CA PRO A 237 2.62 10.55 -6.25
C PRO A 237 2.64 10.96 -4.78
N LEU A 238 3.05 10.05 -3.90
CA LEU A 238 3.11 10.32 -2.47
C LEU A 238 4.27 11.26 -2.19
N LYS A 239 3.95 12.50 -1.83
CA LYS A 239 4.95 13.42 -1.26
C LYS A 239 5.30 12.94 0.14
N GLY A 240 6.56 12.59 0.39
CA GLY A 240 7.06 12.27 1.74
C GLY A 240 6.72 10.88 2.28
N PHE A 241 6.33 9.91 1.45
CA PHE A 241 6.17 8.53 1.91
C PHE A 241 7.54 7.89 2.19
N VAL A 242 7.82 7.65 3.47
CA VAL A 242 9.03 6.95 3.91
C VAL A 242 8.70 5.47 4.08
N MET A 243 9.22 4.66 3.18
CA MET A 243 9.23 3.21 3.31
C MET A 243 10.15 2.83 4.47
N ASN A 244 9.60 2.33 5.58
CA ASN A 244 10.40 1.85 6.69
C ASN A 244 11.14 0.57 6.29
N ARG A 245 12.24 0.27 6.99
CA ARG A 245 12.99 -0.97 6.80
C ARG A 245 12.07 -2.16 7.15
N ILE A 246 11.89 -3.05 6.19
CA ILE A 246 10.95 -4.18 6.28
C ILE A 246 11.31 -5.08 7.46
N ALA A 247 10.37 -5.32 8.38
CA ALA A 247 10.54 -6.14 9.58
C ALA A 247 10.23 -7.65 9.36
N GLY A 248 10.22 -8.11 8.10
CA GLY A 248 9.97 -9.51 7.73
C GLY A 248 8.49 -9.89 7.53
N ASP A 249 7.57 -8.93 7.46
CA ASP A 249 6.18 -9.18 7.07
C ASP A 249 6.09 -9.39 5.54
N TYR A 250 5.62 -10.59 5.16
CA TYR A 250 5.44 -10.98 3.77
C TYR A 250 4.43 -10.07 3.05
N PHE A 251 3.32 -9.72 3.72
CA PHE A 251 2.27 -8.94 3.09
C PHE A 251 2.69 -7.48 2.91
N GLU A 252 3.33 -6.86 3.91
CA GLU A 252 3.91 -5.51 3.76
C GLU A 252 4.93 -5.44 2.62
N THR A 253 5.78 -6.47 2.48
CA THR A 253 6.73 -6.57 1.36
C THR A 253 6.01 -6.61 0.02
N LEU A 254 4.93 -7.39 -0.09
CA LEU A 254 4.10 -7.45 -1.29
C LEU A 254 3.45 -6.09 -1.58
N LEU A 255 2.94 -5.41 -0.54
CA LEU A 255 2.40 -4.06 -0.67
C LEU A 255 3.45 -3.15 -1.29
N TYR A 256 4.69 -3.07 -0.77
CA TYR A 256 5.69 -2.20 -1.40
C TYR A 256 5.96 -2.52 -2.88
N LYS A 257 5.98 -3.81 -3.27
CA LYS A 257 6.16 -4.20 -4.68
C LYS A 257 5.01 -3.72 -5.56
N ILE A 258 3.76 -3.88 -5.11
CA ILE A 258 2.56 -3.44 -5.82
C ILE A 258 2.53 -1.91 -5.88
N PHE A 259 2.82 -1.25 -4.76
CA PHE A 259 2.84 0.21 -4.64
C PHE A 259 3.72 0.88 -5.69
N VAL A 260 4.92 0.35 -5.91
CA VAL A 260 5.87 0.86 -6.92
C VAL A 260 5.45 0.53 -8.35
N SER A 261 4.72 -0.57 -8.53
CA SER A 261 4.42 -1.13 -9.85
C SER A 261 3.04 -0.75 -10.36
N ILE A 262 2.24 -0.02 -9.59
CA ILE A 262 0.88 0.36 -9.97
C ILE A 262 0.91 1.59 -10.89
N ASP A 263 0.01 1.63 -11.86
CA ASP A 263 -0.22 2.81 -12.69
C ASP A 263 -1.67 2.84 -13.18
N GLU A 264 -2.09 4.01 -13.65
CA GLU A 264 -3.49 4.28 -13.99
C GLU A 264 -4.02 3.52 -15.21
N HIS A 265 -3.16 2.92 -16.05
CA HIS A 265 -3.62 2.23 -17.25
C HIS A 265 -3.56 0.70 -17.16
N THR A 266 -2.87 0.15 -16.15
CA THR A 266 -2.73 -1.30 -15.96
C THR A 266 -3.85 -1.83 -15.07
N THR A 267 -4.49 -2.91 -15.48
CA THR A 267 -5.50 -3.61 -14.69
C THR A 267 -4.88 -4.43 -13.56
N VAL A 268 -5.68 -4.78 -12.55
CA VAL A 268 -5.24 -5.65 -11.45
C VAL A 268 -4.72 -7.02 -11.97
N ALA A 269 -5.33 -7.60 -13.00
CA ALA A 269 -4.88 -8.85 -13.62
C ALA A 269 -3.52 -8.73 -14.30
N GLU A 270 -3.32 -7.67 -15.08
CA GLU A 270 -2.04 -7.41 -15.76
C GLU A 270 -0.93 -7.17 -14.74
N LEU A 271 -1.23 -6.43 -13.65
CA LEU A 271 -0.29 -6.19 -12.56
C LEU A 271 0.12 -7.49 -11.85
N ALA A 272 -0.84 -8.39 -11.59
CA ALA A 272 -0.57 -9.71 -11.02
C ALA A 272 0.36 -10.54 -11.91
N THR A 273 0.11 -10.54 -13.22
CA THR A 273 0.95 -11.23 -14.22
C THR A 273 2.37 -10.66 -14.25
N MET A 274 2.50 -9.33 -14.24
CA MET A 274 3.77 -8.63 -14.25
C MET A 274 4.62 -8.96 -13.02
N LEU A 275 3.99 -8.97 -11.84
CA LEU A 275 4.65 -9.27 -10.57
C LEU A 275 4.84 -10.78 -10.31
N GLN A 276 4.22 -11.65 -11.13
CA GLN A 276 4.13 -13.11 -10.86
C GLN A 276 3.58 -13.41 -9.47
N VAL A 277 2.52 -12.70 -9.11
CA VAL A 277 1.80 -12.87 -7.83
C VAL A 277 0.39 -13.33 -8.13
N GLU A 278 -0.19 -14.14 -7.25
CA GLU A 278 -1.59 -14.55 -7.36
C GLU A 278 -2.52 -13.32 -7.43
N CYS A 279 -3.45 -13.32 -8.40
CA CYS A 279 -4.34 -12.18 -8.64
C CYS A 279 -5.16 -11.80 -7.39
N GLU A 280 -5.56 -12.77 -6.57
CA GLU A 280 -6.28 -12.52 -5.33
C GLU A 280 -5.47 -11.69 -4.32
N LEU A 281 -4.16 -11.91 -4.20
CA LEU A 281 -3.30 -11.11 -3.32
C LEU A 281 -3.16 -9.67 -3.82
N VAL A 282 -3.13 -9.47 -5.14
CA VAL A 282 -3.10 -8.12 -5.73
C VAL A 282 -4.43 -7.39 -5.51
N LYS A 283 -5.58 -8.08 -5.65
CA LYS A 283 -6.90 -7.52 -5.30
C LYS A 283 -6.95 -7.08 -3.84
N GLN A 284 -6.45 -7.91 -2.92
CA GLN A 284 -6.40 -7.58 -1.49
C GLN A 284 -5.53 -6.35 -1.20
N ALA A 285 -4.36 -6.25 -1.84
CA ALA A 285 -3.49 -5.08 -1.73
C ALA A 285 -4.14 -3.80 -2.26
N VAL A 286 -4.76 -3.86 -3.45
CA VAL A 286 -5.46 -2.72 -4.04
C VAL A 286 -6.67 -2.31 -3.21
N SER A 287 -7.42 -3.27 -2.70
CA SER A 287 -8.54 -3.05 -1.77
C SER A 287 -8.06 -2.31 -0.52
N LEU A 288 -6.92 -2.70 0.05
CA LEU A 288 -6.29 -2.01 1.17
C LEU A 288 -5.85 -0.58 0.79
N TYR A 289 -5.24 -0.35 -0.37
CA TYR A 289 -4.85 1.00 -0.78
C TYR A 289 -6.05 1.93 -0.96
N CYS A 290 -7.14 1.45 -1.54
CA CYS A 290 -8.37 2.22 -1.62
C CYS A 290 -8.93 2.51 -0.22
N ARG A 291 -8.87 1.53 0.69
CA ARG A 291 -9.30 1.69 2.10
C ARG A 291 -8.48 2.73 2.86
N LEU A 292 -7.16 2.74 2.66
CA LEU A 292 -6.22 3.66 3.31
C LEU A 292 -6.16 5.03 2.61
N GLY A 293 -6.78 5.16 1.43
CA GLY A 293 -6.75 6.39 0.64
C GLY A 293 -5.47 6.58 -0.18
N PHE A 294 -4.63 5.55 -0.31
CA PHE A 294 -3.43 5.56 -1.16
C PHE A 294 -3.75 5.38 -2.64
N ALA A 295 -4.85 4.69 -2.98
CA ALA A 295 -5.26 4.48 -4.35
C ALA A 295 -6.68 5.00 -4.60
N ARG A 296 -6.91 5.56 -5.78
CA ARG A 296 -8.23 5.95 -6.27
C ARG A 296 -8.69 4.97 -7.34
N HIS A 297 -9.93 4.50 -7.20
CA HIS A 297 -10.57 3.70 -8.24
C HIS A 297 -10.92 4.60 -9.43
N LEU A 298 -10.47 4.25 -10.64
CA LEU A 298 -10.59 5.14 -11.80
C LEU A 298 -11.96 5.08 -12.49
N CYS A 299 -12.66 3.95 -12.37
CA CYS A 299 -13.99 3.76 -12.93
C CYS A 299 -14.99 3.32 -11.84
N PRO A 300 -15.22 4.12 -10.78
CA PRO A 300 -16.11 3.70 -9.71
C PRO A 300 -17.51 3.39 -10.27
N PRO A 301 -18.25 2.44 -9.66
CA PRO A 301 -19.66 2.22 -9.97
C PRO A 301 -20.47 3.54 -9.96
N PRO A 302 -21.65 3.56 -10.62
CA PRO A 302 -22.48 4.77 -10.72
C PRO A 302 -22.66 5.47 -9.37
N GLY A 303 -22.78 6.80 -9.41
CA GLY A 303 -22.80 7.66 -8.23
C GLY A 303 -23.83 7.27 -7.15
N PRO A 304 -23.67 7.79 -5.92
CA PRO A 304 -24.54 7.43 -4.81
C PRO A 304 -26.01 7.66 -5.15
N ARG A 305 -26.86 6.68 -4.83
CA ARG A 305 -28.31 6.77 -5.04
C ARG A 305 -28.99 7.55 -3.92
N HIS A 306 -28.45 7.49 -2.70
CA HIS A 306 -29.01 8.16 -1.54
C HIS A 306 -28.45 9.60 -1.41
N HIS A 307 -29.33 10.58 -1.18
CA HIS A 307 -29.00 12.01 -1.18
C HIS A 307 -28.02 12.43 -0.07
N SER A 308 -28.05 11.75 1.09
CA SER A 308 -27.15 12.01 2.24
C SER A 308 -25.65 11.94 1.90
N TRP A 309 -25.29 11.31 0.79
CA TRP A 309 -23.90 11.18 0.35
C TRP A 309 -23.33 12.44 -0.28
N LYS A 310 -24.19 13.36 -0.76
CA LYS A 310 -23.73 14.63 -1.32
C LYS A 310 -22.95 15.45 -0.29
N ASP A 311 -23.49 15.54 0.93
CA ASP A 311 -22.87 16.26 2.03
C ASP A 311 -21.72 15.46 2.66
N ALA A 312 -21.82 14.13 2.69
CA ALA A 312 -20.77 13.29 3.24
C ALA A 312 -19.45 13.38 2.44
N LEU A 313 -19.53 13.46 1.11
CA LEU A 313 -18.37 13.52 0.23
C LEU A 313 -17.64 14.87 0.27
N THR A 314 -18.36 15.96 0.58
CA THR A 314 -17.80 17.32 0.67
C THR A 314 -17.17 17.61 2.03
N VAL A 315 -17.70 17.02 3.12
CA VAL A 315 -17.20 17.23 4.49
C VAL A 315 -16.03 16.31 4.84
N HIS A 316 -15.98 15.10 4.28
CA HIS A 316 -14.91 14.14 4.53
C HIS A 316 -13.77 14.27 3.51
N HIS A 317 -13.24 15.48 3.31
CA HIS A 317 -11.90 15.65 2.77
C HIS A 317 -10.91 15.36 3.88
N HIS A 318 -10.33 14.17 3.88
CA HIS A 318 -9.12 13.95 4.63
C HIS A 318 -8.10 15.01 4.23
N GLN A 319 -7.44 15.62 5.22
CA GLN A 319 -6.11 16.15 4.97
C GLN A 319 -5.32 15.01 4.31
N PRO A 320 -4.65 15.26 3.16
CA PRO A 320 -3.83 14.24 2.52
C PRO A 320 -2.95 13.65 3.61
N TYR A 321 -3.10 12.33 3.77
CA TYR A 321 -2.46 11.49 4.79
C TYR A 321 -1.24 12.19 5.40
N ARG A 322 -1.37 12.73 6.63
CA ARG A 322 -0.24 13.31 7.35
C ARG A 322 0.79 12.20 7.53
N GLN A 323 1.76 12.20 6.62
CA GLN A 323 3.16 11.91 6.86
C GLN A 323 3.41 10.91 8.00
N ILE A 324 3.52 9.61 7.69
CA ILE A 324 4.38 8.75 8.51
C ILE A 324 5.81 9.05 8.07
N THR A 325 6.35 10.17 8.53
CA THR A 325 7.80 10.41 8.50
C THR A 325 8.36 10.02 9.86
N PRO A 326 9.47 9.27 9.94
CA PRO A 326 10.21 9.12 11.20
C PRO A 326 10.82 10.43 11.69
N LEU A 327 10.89 11.49 10.88
CA LEU A 327 11.48 12.79 11.20
C LEU A 327 10.84 13.88 10.31
N THR A 328 9.86 14.62 10.83
CA THR A 328 9.58 15.97 10.32
C THR A 328 9.74 16.93 11.49
N PHE A 329 10.84 17.68 11.50
CA PHE A 329 10.87 19.00 12.11
C PHE A 329 9.88 19.85 11.30
N ASP A 330 8.81 20.29 11.94
CA ASP A 330 7.89 21.28 11.40
C ASP A 330 8.27 22.63 12.00
N PRO A 331 9.00 23.51 11.28
CA PRO A 331 9.37 24.82 11.79
C PRO A 331 8.21 25.81 11.82
N GLU A 332 7.01 25.44 11.34
CA GLU A 332 5.83 26.34 11.31
C GLU A 332 4.72 25.95 12.30
N ALA A 333 5.00 25.05 13.26
CA ALA A 333 4.04 24.74 14.32
C ALA A 333 4.09 25.77 15.46
N HIS A 334 3.54 26.98 15.24
CA HIS A 334 2.65 27.73 16.15
C HIS A 334 2.45 29.15 15.64
N GLU A 335 1.20 29.56 15.41
CA GLU A 335 0.50 30.57 16.23
C GLU A 335 -0.97 30.64 15.77
N ASP A 336 -1.85 30.52 16.78
CA ASP A 336 -3.23 30.97 16.86
C ASP A 336 -4.39 30.35 16.06
N ALA A 337 -5.32 29.85 16.89
CA ALA A 337 -6.72 29.61 16.60
C ALA A 337 -7.49 30.92 16.35
N LEU A 338 -8.69 30.75 15.78
CA LEU A 338 -9.79 31.72 15.60
C LEU A 338 -9.76 32.53 14.29
N GLN A 339 -10.57 32.12 13.29
CA GLN A 339 -11.83 32.81 12.92
C GLN A 339 -12.41 32.24 11.60
N MET A 340 -13.74 32.21 11.56
CA MET A 340 -14.60 31.72 10.47
C MET A 340 -14.87 32.78 9.39
N GLU A 341 -14.96 32.29 8.14
CA GLU A 341 -15.90 32.64 7.03
C GLU A 341 -15.93 34.07 6.41
N PRO A 342 -16.59 34.28 5.24
CA PRO A 342 -16.51 33.57 3.95
C PRO A 342 -16.41 34.55 2.76
N VAL A 343 -15.99 34.12 1.55
CA VAL A 343 -16.35 34.85 0.31
C VAL A 343 -16.63 33.87 -0.84
N LEU A 344 -17.83 34.05 -1.42
CA LEU A 344 -18.38 33.33 -2.56
C LEU A 344 -17.85 33.86 -3.91
N LEU A 345 -17.51 32.90 -4.78
CA LEU A 345 -17.75 32.79 -6.24
C LEU A 345 -17.74 34.05 -7.15
N SER A 346 -16.78 34.04 -8.08
CA SER A 346 -16.94 34.27 -9.54
C SER A 346 -15.55 33.98 -10.16
N ASP A 347 -15.32 32.96 -11.00
CA ASP A 347 -15.94 32.76 -12.30
C ASP A 347 -16.08 31.28 -12.70
N GLU A 348 -17.11 31.05 -13.52
CA GLU A 348 -17.51 29.80 -14.17
C GLU A 348 -16.42 29.12 -15.02
N PRO A 349 -16.52 27.79 -15.21
CA PRO A 349 -15.60 27.01 -16.03
C PRO A 349 -15.94 27.13 -17.51
N SER A 350 -15.00 27.61 -18.32
CA SER A 350 -15.08 27.40 -19.77
C SER A 350 -14.89 25.91 -20.08
N THR A 351 -15.99 25.28 -20.46
CA THR A 351 -16.06 23.97 -21.11
C THR A 351 -15.03 23.84 -22.23
N SER A 352 -14.05 22.98 -22.04
CA SER A 352 -13.41 22.26 -23.15
C SER A 352 -13.26 20.79 -22.74
N LYS A 353 -14.25 20.01 -23.18
CA LYS A 353 -14.20 18.55 -23.22
C LYS A 353 -13.09 18.13 -24.19
N ASN A 354 -11.87 17.99 -23.71
CA ASN A 354 -10.89 17.17 -24.41
C ASN A 354 -11.01 15.74 -23.88
N TYR A 355 -11.88 14.97 -24.53
CA TYR A 355 -11.73 13.52 -24.60
C TYR A 355 -10.36 13.26 -25.23
N VAL A 356 -9.36 12.96 -24.40
CA VAL A 356 -8.08 12.43 -24.91
C VAL A 356 -8.29 10.94 -25.11
N GLU A 357 -8.33 10.54 -26.38
CA GLU A 357 -8.31 9.13 -26.79
C GLU A 357 -7.17 8.37 -26.10
N PRO A 358 -7.32 7.05 -25.87
CA PRO A 358 -6.26 6.22 -25.31
C PRO A 358 -5.12 6.12 -26.33
N SER A 359 -4.12 7.01 -26.23
CA SER A 359 -2.93 6.89 -27.04
C SER A 359 -2.17 5.65 -26.60
N SER A 360 -2.06 4.68 -27.51
CA SER A 360 -1.13 3.55 -27.46
C SER A 360 0.32 4.04 -27.68
N GLY A 361 0.70 5.13 -27.01
CA GLY A 361 1.95 5.84 -27.16
C GLY A 361 3.04 5.31 -26.22
N GLN A 362 4.28 5.36 -26.69
CA GLN A 362 5.49 4.96 -25.95
C GLN A 362 5.61 5.74 -24.64
N ARG A 363 5.58 5.06 -23.48
CA ARG A 363 5.92 5.71 -22.20
C ARG A 363 7.41 5.83 -22.03
N VAL A 364 7.84 6.98 -21.52
CA VAL A 364 9.24 7.28 -21.21
C VAL A 364 9.35 7.45 -19.71
N ALA A 365 10.36 6.85 -19.10
CA ALA A 365 10.68 7.05 -17.69
C ALA A 365 12.06 7.68 -17.53
N VAL A 366 12.22 8.54 -16.54
CA VAL A 366 13.53 9.01 -16.07
C VAL A 366 13.85 8.34 -14.75
N LEU A 367 15.03 7.73 -14.68
CA LEU A 367 15.54 7.07 -13.49
C LEU A 367 16.26 8.07 -12.59
N PHE A 368 16.05 7.97 -11.28
CA PHE A 368 16.73 8.78 -10.27
C PHE A 368 16.95 8.01 -8.97
N ASP A 369 17.99 8.36 -8.21
CA ASP A 369 18.26 7.77 -6.90
C ASP A 369 17.65 8.59 -5.75
N SER A 370 17.74 8.02 -4.54
CA SER A 370 17.24 8.60 -3.29
C SER A 370 17.93 9.90 -2.87
N THR A 371 19.21 10.03 -3.20
CA THR A 371 20.02 11.22 -2.93
C THR A 371 19.52 12.38 -3.78
N LEU A 372 19.34 12.17 -5.09
CA LEU A 372 18.80 13.14 -6.02
C LEU A 372 17.36 13.55 -5.67
N ALA A 373 16.57 12.59 -5.17
CA ALA A 373 15.24 12.85 -4.65
C ALA A 373 15.26 13.84 -3.47
N ALA A 374 16.18 13.65 -2.53
CA ALA A 374 16.33 14.52 -1.36
C ALA A 374 16.68 15.96 -1.76
N TYR A 375 17.62 16.14 -2.69
CA TYR A 375 17.96 17.46 -3.22
C TYR A 375 16.79 18.11 -3.97
N LEU A 376 16.06 17.35 -4.80
CA LEU A 376 14.85 17.86 -5.48
C LEU A 376 13.76 18.37 -4.51
N MET A 377 13.68 17.81 -3.30
CA MET A 377 12.71 18.19 -2.28
C MET A 377 13.10 19.45 -1.48
N MET A 378 14.34 19.93 -1.59
CA MET A 378 14.79 21.14 -0.89
C MET A 378 14.17 22.45 -1.41
N GLY A 379 13.23 22.38 -2.37
CA GLY A 379 12.36 23.47 -2.83
C GLY A 379 13.08 24.55 -3.65
N ASN A 380 14.16 25.12 -3.12
CA ASN A 380 14.88 26.24 -3.67
C ASN A 380 16.31 25.86 -4.09
N LEU A 381 16.42 24.98 -5.09
CA LEU A 381 17.71 24.50 -5.63
C LEU A 381 18.58 25.59 -6.28
N SER A 382 17.98 26.68 -6.77
CA SER A 382 18.66 27.70 -7.57
C SER A 382 19.63 28.58 -6.77
N PRO A 383 19.26 29.15 -5.60
CA PRO A 383 20.20 29.89 -4.76
C PRO A 383 21.24 28.98 -4.09
N VAL A 384 20.84 27.77 -3.68
CA VAL A 384 21.75 26.78 -3.06
C VAL A 384 22.85 26.36 -4.06
N ALA A 385 22.58 26.32 -5.37
CA ALA A 385 23.58 25.95 -6.37
C ALA A 385 24.58 27.05 -6.72
N ALA A 386 24.22 28.30 -6.40
CA ALA A 386 25.07 29.46 -6.58
C ALA A 386 25.94 29.73 -5.35
N ASP A 387 25.74 28.99 -4.26
CA ASP A 387 26.51 29.13 -3.03
C ASP A 387 27.95 28.61 -3.23
N PRO A 388 28.97 29.49 -3.13
CA PRO A 388 30.36 29.10 -3.29
C PRO A 388 30.87 28.20 -2.14
N GLU A 389 30.17 28.13 -1.00
CA GLU A 389 30.55 27.25 0.13
C GLU A 389 30.20 25.77 -0.12
N ILE A 390 29.37 25.48 -1.14
CA ILE A 390 29.00 24.11 -1.50
C ILE A 390 30.01 23.53 -2.50
N GLU A 391 30.90 22.68 -1.98
CA GLU A 391 31.94 21.99 -2.74
C GLU A 391 31.71 20.47 -2.83
N GLY A 392 32.50 19.80 -3.69
CA GLY A 392 32.55 18.34 -3.77
C GLY A 392 31.27 17.67 -4.29
N GLU A 393 30.92 16.53 -3.69
CA GLU A 393 29.80 15.68 -4.13
C GLU A 393 28.44 16.37 -4.02
N ALA A 394 28.23 17.18 -2.98
CA ALA A 394 26.98 17.92 -2.78
C ALA A 394 26.66 18.84 -3.98
N ARG A 395 27.67 19.52 -4.52
CA ARG A 395 27.54 20.37 -5.72
C ARG A 395 27.17 19.54 -6.95
N ARG A 396 27.73 18.34 -7.11
CA ARG A 396 27.43 17.43 -8.23
C ARG A 396 25.97 16.96 -8.17
N TYR A 397 25.49 16.54 -7.00
CA TYR A 397 24.08 16.12 -6.82
C TYR A 397 23.11 17.27 -7.01
N LEU A 398 23.44 18.47 -6.55
CA LEU A 398 22.60 19.65 -6.72
C LEU A 398 22.51 20.08 -8.20
N ALA A 399 23.62 20.03 -8.93
CA ALA A 399 23.65 20.26 -10.38
C ALA A 399 22.87 19.19 -11.15
N ALA A 400 22.97 17.92 -10.75
CA ALA A 400 22.19 16.83 -11.32
C ALA A 400 20.68 17.01 -11.03
N ALA A 401 20.30 17.44 -9.82
CA ALA A 401 18.92 17.70 -9.43
C ALA A 401 18.32 18.85 -10.23
N LEU A 402 19.08 19.94 -10.43
CA LEU A 402 18.69 21.04 -11.32
C LEU A 402 18.51 20.59 -12.76
N SER A 403 19.44 19.78 -13.27
CA SER A 403 19.40 19.26 -14.63
C SER A 403 18.18 18.35 -14.84
N LEU A 404 17.89 17.47 -13.89
CA LEU A 404 16.71 16.63 -13.89
C LEU A 404 15.43 17.46 -13.82
N ARG A 405 15.36 18.47 -12.94
CA ARG A 405 14.21 19.38 -12.83
C ARG A 405 13.92 20.10 -14.16
N THR A 406 14.96 20.60 -14.82
CA THR A 406 14.85 21.26 -16.12
C THR A 406 14.43 20.27 -17.20
N ALA A 407 15.06 19.09 -17.27
CA ALA A 407 14.72 18.05 -18.23
C ALA A 407 13.25 17.61 -18.09
N VAL A 408 12.77 17.37 -16.87
CA VAL A 408 11.38 17.01 -16.61
C VAL A 408 10.43 18.13 -17.02
N ARG A 409 10.73 19.39 -16.70
CA ARG A 409 9.90 20.54 -17.12
C ARG A 409 9.81 20.67 -18.64
N THR A 410 10.91 20.43 -19.35
CA THR A 410 10.98 20.53 -20.81
C THR A 410 10.34 19.32 -21.53
N LEU A 411 10.50 18.12 -20.98
CA LEU A 411 10.04 16.87 -21.61
C LEU A 411 8.58 16.54 -21.28
N ARG A 412 8.08 16.90 -20.08
CA ARG A 412 6.72 16.58 -19.64
C ARG A 412 5.59 17.11 -20.54
N PRO A 413 5.73 18.27 -21.24
CA PRO A 413 4.76 18.70 -22.24
C PRO A 413 4.82 17.87 -23.54
N ARG A 414 5.99 17.30 -23.88
CA ARG A 414 6.26 16.63 -25.17
C ARG A 414 6.12 15.11 -25.12
N LEU A 415 6.33 14.51 -23.95
CA LEU A 415 6.29 13.08 -23.70
C LEU A 415 5.25 12.82 -22.60
N ARG A 416 3.98 12.64 -22.97
CA ARG A 416 2.94 12.20 -22.02
C ARG A 416 2.55 10.76 -22.35
N PRO A 417 2.73 9.79 -21.42
CA PRO A 417 3.22 9.93 -20.04
C PRO A 417 4.77 10.00 -19.92
N LEU A 418 5.29 10.87 -19.04
CA LEU A 418 6.69 10.90 -18.58
C LEU A 418 6.72 10.53 -17.10
N ASP A 419 7.23 9.34 -16.79
CA ASP A 419 7.28 8.80 -15.44
C ASP A 419 8.64 9.08 -14.78
N LEU A 420 8.65 9.21 -13.45
CA LEU A 420 9.88 9.28 -12.67
C LEU A 420 10.00 7.99 -11.86
N LEU A 421 10.99 7.17 -12.21
CA LEU A 421 11.21 5.88 -11.56
C LEU A 421 12.39 5.98 -10.60
N ARG A 422 12.14 5.74 -9.32
CA ARG A 422 13.19 5.70 -8.32
C ARG A 422 13.97 4.39 -8.43
N CYS A 423 15.29 4.47 -8.51
CA CYS A 423 16.16 3.31 -8.66
C CYS A 423 15.93 2.30 -7.52
N GLU A 424 15.91 2.73 -6.26
CA GLU A 424 15.74 1.80 -5.12
C GLU A 424 14.37 1.09 -5.15
N ALA A 425 13.35 1.76 -5.68
CA ALA A 425 12.02 1.20 -5.85
C ALA A 425 12.02 0.07 -6.90
N LEU A 426 12.79 0.22 -7.97
CA LEU A 426 13.00 -0.85 -8.97
C LEU A 426 13.87 -1.99 -8.42
N HIS A 427 14.83 -1.71 -7.55
CA HIS A 427 15.65 -2.74 -6.89
C HIS A 427 14.87 -3.57 -5.87
N ALA A 428 13.80 -2.99 -5.29
CA ALA A 428 12.89 -3.75 -4.44
C ALA A 428 12.12 -4.84 -5.23
N LEU A 429 12.08 -4.75 -6.56
CA LEU A 429 11.60 -5.79 -7.44
C LEU A 429 12.73 -6.78 -7.74
N GLY A 430 12.44 -8.08 -7.68
CA GLY A 430 13.38 -9.10 -8.15
C GLY A 430 13.69 -8.92 -9.65
N THR A 431 14.87 -9.39 -10.09
CA THR A 431 15.41 -9.14 -11.44
C THR A 431 14.40 -9.42 -12.56
N ALA A 432 13.68 -10.54 -12.48
CA ALA A 432 12.68 -10.93 -13.46
C ALA A 432 11.44 -10.03 -13.45
N ALA A 433 10.96 -9.60 -12.28
CA ALA A 433 9.82 -8.69 -12.15
C ALA A 433 10.19 -7.28 -12.64
N ARG A 434 11.41 -6.81 -12.33
CA ARG A 434 11.98 -5.56 -12.83
C ARG A 434 12.06 -5.57 -14.35
N ALA A 435 12.60 -6.63 -14.95
CA ALA A 435 12.70 -6.77 -16.40
C ALA A 435 11.32 -6.72 -17.07
N ARG A 436 10.33 -7.46 -16.55
CA ARG A 436 8.96 -7.45 -17.09
C ARG A 436 8.27 -6.10 -16.93
N LEU A 437 8.39 -5.44 -15.78
CA LEU A 437 7.84 -4.10 -15.57
C LEU A 437 8.40 -3.13 -16.61
N LEU A 438 9.73 -3.14 -16.79
CA LEU A 438 10.40 -2.30 -17.76
C LEU A 438 9.93 -2.65 -19.17
N THR A 439 10.05 -3.88 -19.63
CA THR A 439 9.66 -4.25 -21.01
C THR A 439 8.18 -4.02 -21.32
N THR A 440 7.29 -4.23 -20.36
CA THR A 440 5.84 -4.11 -20.56
C THR A 440 5.40 -2.64 -20.58
N LYS A 441 5.95 -1.80 -19.69
CA LYS A 441 5.52 -0.39 -19.55
C LYS A 441 6.42 0.60 -20.27
N TYR A 442 7.70 0.31 -20.40
CA TYR A 442 8.74 1.22 -20.88
C TYR A 442 9.56 0.55 -21.98
N ARG A 443 9.46 1.04 -23.22
CA ARG A 443 10.29 0.50 -24.30
C ARG A 443 11.73 1.04 -24.14
N VAL A 444 12.59 0.31 -23.43
CA VAL A 444 14.03 0.63 -23.38
C VAL A 444 14.58 0.41 -24.79
N LYS A 445 14.75 1.49 -25.56
CA LYS A 445 15.60 1.46 -26.74
C LYS A 445 17.05 1.39 -26.25
N ALA A 446 17.52 0.19 -25.93
CA ALA A 446 18.94 -0.08 -25.98
C ALA A 446 19.34 0.09 -27.46
N ARG A 447 19.88 1.24 -27.81
CA ARG A 447 20.57 1.40 -29.09
C ARG A 447 21.97 0.85 -28.86
N PRO A 448 22.38 -0.26 -29.49
CA PRO A 448 23.77 -0.69 -29.44
C PRO A 448 24.54 0.27 -30.35
N SER A 449 25.01 1.38 -29.79
CA SER A 449 25.89 2.28 -30.54
C SER A 449 26.74 3.10 -29.59
N LEU A 450 27.79 2.49 -29.07
CA LEU A 450 29.15 3.04 -28.95
C LEU A 450 30.08 2.02 -28.26
N ALA A 451 30.15 0.81 -28.81
CA ALA A 451 31.20 -0.16 -28.51
C ALA A 451 31.60 -0.89 -29.79
N ALA A 452 32.05 -0.14 -30.81
CA ALA A 452 32.57 -0.71 -32.04
C ALA A 452 33.66 0.17 -32.66
N ARG A 453 34.73 0.40 -31.90
CA ARG A 453 36.07 0.65 -32.47
C ARG A 453 37.13 0.09 -31.51
N HIS A 454 37.24 -1.23 -31.45
CA HIS A 454 38.52 -1.92 -31.56
C HIS A 454 38.24 -3.40 -31.88
N ARG A 455 38.61 -3.81 -33.09
CA ARG A 455 38.67 -5.21 -33.48
C ARG A 455 39.81 -5.86 -32.72
N HIS A 456 39.57 -7.02 -32.09
CA HIS A 456 40.30 -8.23 -32.45
C HIS A 456 39.48 -9.48 -32.17
N SER A 457 39.70 -10.43 -33.06
CA SER A 457 39.01 -11.70 -33.30
C SER A 457 39.19 -12.71 -32.17
N THR A 458 38.13 -13.47 -31.85
CA THR A 458 38.06 -14.93 -32.10
C THR A 458 36.66 -15.47 -31.80
N THR A 459 36.39 -16.62 -32.40
CA THR A 459 35.15 -17.35 -32.64
C THR A 459 34.55 -18.06 -31.41
N GLY A 460 33.22 -18.18 -31.33
CA GLY A 460 32.55 -19.28 -30.61
C GLY A 460 31.19 -18.99 -29.97
N GLY A 461 30.11 -19.42 -30.64
CA GLY A 461 28.92 -20.09 -30.09
C GLY A 461 28.20 -19.60 -28.82
N GLU A 462 26.98 -19.07 -29.04
CA GLU A 462 25.71 -19.25 -28.31
C GLU A 462 25.65 -19.17 -26.76
N ALA A 463 24.63 -18.44 -26.29
CA ALA A 463 24.21 -18.16 -24.91
C ALA A 463 24.89 -16.95 -24.19
N CYS A 464 24.58 -15.71 -24.63
CA CYS A 464 24.95 -14.50 -23.85
C CYS A 464 23.87 -13.39 -23.75
N ASP A 465 22.67 -13.55 -24.33
CA ASP A 465 21.74 -12.40 -24.50
C ASP A 465 20.91 -12.03 -23.25
N GLU A 466 20.70 -12.91 -22.26
CA GLU A 466 19.98 -12.56 -21.03
C GLU A 466 20.89 -12.02 -19.91
N LEU A 467 22.16 -12.42 -19.90
CA LEU A 467 23.13 -12.00 -18.88
C LEU A 467 23.69 -10.60 -19.19
N GLU A 468 23.91 -10.28 -20.48
CA GLU A 468 24.29 -8.94 -20.92
C GLU A 468 23.18 -7.90 -20.69
N PHE A 469 21.91 -8.30 -20.71
CA PHE A 469 20.77 -7.40 -20.44
C PHE A 469 20.71 -6.96 -18.97
N CYS A 470 21.00 -7.87 -18.04
CA CYS A 470 21.09 -7.54 -16.61
C CYS A 470 22.35 -6.71 -16.32
N HIS A 471 23.50 -7.07 -16.91
CA HIS A 471 24.73 -6.30 -16.81
C HIS A 471 24.63 -4.90 -17.44
N ALA A 472 23.90 -4.71 -18.54
CA ALA A 472 23.67 -3.41 -19.16
C ALA A 472 22.78 -2.50 -18.29
N LEU A 473 21.83 -3.08 -17.55
CA LEU A 473 21.01 -2.33 -16.59
C LEU A 473 21.78 -1.98 -15.31
N ASP A 474 22.62 -2.88 -14.83
CA ASP A 474 23.53 -2.63 -13.70
C ASP A 474 24.66 -1.65 -14.11
N MET A 475 25.09 -1.65 -15.38
CA MET A 475 26.01 -0.66 -15.96
C MET A 475 25.36 0.70 -16.22
N LEU A 476 24.06 0.74 -16.55
CA LEU A 476 23.28 1.98 -16.60
C LEU A 476 23.16 2.65 -15.22
N LEU A 477 23.31 1.88 -14.13
CA LEU A 477 23.45 2.39 -12.77
C LEU A 477 24.85 2.95 -12.45
N LEU A 478 25.88 2.51 -13.18
CA LEU A 478 27.27 2.94 -13.03
C LEU A 478 27.64 4.15 -13.92
N CYS A 479 26.85 4.45 -14.96
CA CYS A 479 27.08 5.60 -15.82
C CYS A 479 26.51 6.91 -15.22
N GLU A 480 27.35 7.57 -14.42
CA GLU A 480 27.26 8.99 -14.09
C GLU A 480 26.81 9.86 -15.28
N ILE A 481 25.79 10.70 -15.07
CA ILE A 481 25.66 12.09 -15.57
C ILE A 481 25.64 12.35 -17.11
N LEU A 482 25.79 11.36 -17.99
CA LEU A 482 25.97 11.64 -19.43
C LEU A 482 24.68 11.66 -20.28
N PHE A 483 23.52 11.31 -19.74
CA PHE A 483 22.29 11.22 -20.55
C PHE A 483 21.69 12.60 -20.93
N LEU A 484 22.04 13.67 -20.21
CA LEU A 484 21.47 15.01 -20.46
C LEU A 484 22.27 15.88 -21.44
N LYS A 485 23.51 15.53 -21.79
CA LYS A 485 24.29 16.28 -22.79
C LYS A 485 23.92 15.96 -24.24
N ASN A 486 23.37 14.77 -24.51
CA ASN A 486 23.10 14.30 -25.88
C ASN A 486 21.66 14.49 -26.37
N LEU A 487 20.76 15.04 -25.55
CA LEU A 487 19.42 15.42 -25.99
C LEU A 487 19.35 16.83 -26.60
N SER A 488 20.38 17.65 -26.39
CA SER A 488 20.54 18.96 -27.03
C SER A 488 20.98 18.84 -28.51
N SER A 489 21.69 17.77 -28.87
CA SER A 489 22.32 17.60 -30.19
C SER A 489 21.42 16.99 -31.28
N HIS A 490 20.17 16.65 -30.98
CA HIS A 490 19.29 15.92 -31.91
C HIS A 490 17.86 16.47 -32.06
N LEU A 491 17.61 17.72 -31.67
CA LEU A 491 16.42 18.44 -32.16
C LEU A 491 16.80 19.12 -33.49
N PRO A 492 16.13 18.82 -34.63
CA PRO A 492 16.28 19.65 -35.80
C PRO A 492 15.71 21.04 -35.45
N LEU A 493 16.58 22.04 -35.43
CA LEU A 493 16.19 23.43 -35.60
C LEU A 493 15.61 23.53 -37.02
N ASN A 494 14.28 23.47 -37.13
CA ASN A 494 13.62 24.04 -38.29
C ASN A 494 13.37 25.51 -37.96
N ASP A 495 14.18 26.37 -38.55
CA ASP A 495 13.88 27.78 -38.72
C ASP A 495 12.61 27.90 -39.58
N THR A 496 11.54 28.41 -39.00
CA THR A 496 10.60 29.40 -39.57
C THR A 496 9.60 29.86 -38.52
#